data_AF-Q3I1T3-F1
#
_entry.id   AF-Q3I1T3-F1
#
_cell.length_a   1.000
_cell.length_b   1.000
_cell.length_c   1.000
_cell.angle_alpha   90.00
_cell.angle_beta   90.00
_cell.angle_gamma   90.00
#
_symmetry.space_group_name_H-M   'P 1'
#
loop_
_entity.id
_entity.type
_entity.pdbx_description
1 polymer ?
#
loop_
_entity_poly.entity_id
_entity_poly.type
_entity_poly.pdbx_seq_one_letter_code
_entity_poly.pdbx_strand_id
1 'polypeptide(L)'
;QDNTRKIIIKDFDIPKSVRPNEEVTATLAVQTELKECMVVKTYLISSVPLEGGFNYKYTACLCNNNPKTFYWDFYTNRTVQIAAVVDVIRELGICPDDAAVIPIKSNRFYTIETLEVE
;
A
#
# COMPACT_ATOMS: atom_id res chain seq x y z
N GLN A 1 26.56 9.11 -10.38
CA GLN A 1 25.28 9.61 -9.87
C GLN A 1 24.19 8.69 -10.40
N ASP A 2 23.50 7.98 -9.54
CA ASP A 2 22.35 7.15 -9.91
C ASP A 2 21.10 8.06 -9.86
N ASN A 3 20.81 8.76 -10.97
CA ASN A 3 19.82 9.84 -11.04
C ASN A 3 18.44 9.34 -11.51
N THR A 4 18.04 8.15 -11.04
CA THR A 4 16.84 7.47 -11.54
C THR A 4 15.67 7.74 -10.60
N ARG A 5 14.67 8.53 -11.04
CA ARG A 5 13.46 8.84 -10.26
C ARG A 5 12.75 7.57 -9.81
N LYS A 6 12.36 7.52 -8.53
CA LYS A 6 11.61 6.41 -7.94
C LYS A 6 10.12 6.55 -8.25
N ILE A 7 9.57 5.53 -8.90
CA ILE A 7 8.15 5.47 -9.27
C ILE A 7 7.27 5.41 -8.03
N ILE A 8 7.50 4.40 -7.17
CA ILE A 8 6.84 4.27 -5.88
C ILE A 8 7.92 4.16 -4.81
N ILE A 9 7.85 5.04 -3.83
CA ILE A 9 8.52 4.90 -2.54
C ILE A 9 7.41 4.57 -1.55
N LYS A 10 7.63 3.51 -0.79
CA LYS A 10 6.64 2.97 0.14
C LYS A 10 7.32 2.72 1.48
N ASP A 11 6.58 2.98 2.54
CA ASP A 11 6.96 2.69 3.91
C ASP A 11 5.78 1.98 4.56
N PHE A 12 5.97 0.71 4.90
CA PHE A 12 4.92 -0.13 5.47
C PHE A 12 5.28 -0.42 6.90
N ASP A 13 4.47 0.11 7.81
CA ASP A 13 4.64 -0.03 9.25
C ASP A 13 3.52 -0.89 9.81
N ILE A 14 3.92 -1.89 10.58
CA ILE A 14 3.05 -2.83 11.26
C ILE A 14 3.80 -3.36 12.50
N PRO A 15 3.10 -3.64 13.62
CA PRO A 15 3.73 -4.28 14.76
C PRO A 15 4.44 -5.59 14.37
N LYS A 16 5.56 -5.89 15.03
CA LYS A 16 6.28 -7.16 14.81
C LYS A 16 5.62 -8.33 15.53
N SER A 17 5.10 -8.08 16.73
CA SER A 17 4.35 -9.04 17.53
C SER A 17 3.05 -8.43 18.06
N VAL A 18 2.07 -9.29 18.32
CA VAL A 18 0.72 -8.94 18.78
C VAL A 18 0.14 -10.10 19.59
N ARG A 19 -0.73 -9.82 20.56
CA ARG A 19 -1.44 -10.88 21.29
C ARG A 19 -2.67 -11.38 20.52
N PRO A 20 -3.11 -12.64 20.73
CA PRO A 20 -4.35 -13.13 20.13
C PRO A 20 -5.54 -12.19 20.41
N ASN A 21 -6.30 -11.86 19.36
CA ASN A 21 -7.45 -10.94 19.37
C ASN A 21 -7.15 -9.48 19.79
N GLU A 22 -5.90 -9.05 19.75
CA GLU A 22 -5.57 -7.62 19.84
C GLU A 22 -5.73 -6.95 18.46
N GLU A 23 -6.21 -5.70 18.47
CA GLU A 23 -6.40 -4.93 17.24
C GLU A 23 -5.04 -4.50 16.68
N VAL A 24 -4.82 -4.79 15.40
CA VAL A 24 -3.61 -4.43 14.66
C VAL A 24 -3.94 -3.30 13.70
N THR A 25 -3.18 -2.22 13.80
CA THR A 25 -3.19 -1.14 12.80
C THR A 25 -1.95 -1.27 11.92
N ALA A 26 -2.16 -1.47 10.62
CA ALA A 26 -1.11 -1.43 9.61
C ALA A 26 -1.19 -0.10 8.85
N THR A 27 -0.04 0.55 8.66
CA THR A 27 0.07 1.86 8.00
C THR A 27 0.95 1.75 6.76
N LEU A 28 0.46 2.22 5.62
CA LEU A 28 1.25 2.31 4.38
C LEU A 28 1.35 3.76 3.92
N ALA A 29 2.53 4.36 4.09
CA ALA A 29 2.87 5.63 3.47
C ALA A 29 3.41 5.37 2.05
N VAL A 30 2.87 6.09 1.07
CA VAL A 30 3.20 5.99 -0.35
C VAL A 30 3.48 7.37 -0.91
N GLN A 31 4.62 7.51 -1.58
CA GLN A 31 5.06 8.73 -2.25
C GLN A 31 5.72 8.40 -3.60
N THR A 32 5.92 9.41 -4.44
CA THR A 32 6.53 9.26 -5.76
C THR A 32 7.49 10.42 -6.05
N GLU A 33 8.53 10.16 -6.83
CA GLU A 33 9.42 11.20 -7.40
C GLU A 33 9.03 11.56 -8.84
N LEU A 34 7.96 10.96 -9.39
CA LEU A 34 7.46 11.31 -10.72
C LEU A 34 6.84 12.71 -10.71
N LYS A 35 7.02 13.43 -11.83
CA LYS A 35 6.43 14.75 -12.00
C LYS A 35 4.91 14.68 -12.22
N GLU A 36 4.48 13.63 -12.91
CA GLU A 36 3.07 13.39 -13.23
C GLU A 36 2.40 12.55 -12.14
N CYS A 37 1.11 12.78 -11.93
CA CYS A 37 0.31 12.01 -10.98
C CYS A 37 -0.01 10.61 -11.52
N MET A 38 -0.32 9.68 -10.61
CA MET A 38 -0.72 8.32 -10.91
C MET A 38 -1.97 7.94 -10.13
N VAL A 39 -2.83 7.11 -10.70
CA VAL A 39 -3.90 6.46 -9.93
C VAL A 39 -3.34 5.19 -9.32
N VAL A 40 -3.27 5.16 -7.98
CA VAL A 40 -2.77 4.02 -7.23
C VAL A 40 -3.92 3.31 -6.53
N LYS A 41 -3.91 1.98 -6.61
CA LYS A 41 -4.77 1.08 -5.85
C LYS A 41 -3.92 0.27 -4.89
N THR A 42 -4.28 0.30 -3.62
CA THR A 42 -3.53 -0.41 -2.59
C THR A 42 -4.41 -1.29 -1.74
N TYR A 43 -3.86 -2.43 -1.34
CA TYR A 43 -4.54 -3.48 -0.59
C TYR A 43 -3.51 -4.40 0.05
N LEU A 44 -3.94 -5.14 1.07
CA LEU A 44 -3.11 -6.15 1.73
C LEU A 44 -3.41 -7.55 1.16
N ILE A 45 -2.40 -8.40 1.15
CA ILE A 45 -2.51 -9.85 0.90
C ILE A 45 -1.84 -10.57 2.06
N SER A 46 -2.49 -11.58 2.62
CA SER A 46 -1.93 -12.38 3.72
C SER A 46 -1.69 -13.83 3.29
N SER A 47 -0.77 -14.51 3.99
CA SER A 47 -0.51 -15.95 3.80
C SER A 47 -1.68 -16.85 4.21
N VAL A 48 -2.60 -16.34 5.04
CA VAL A 48 -3.86 -16.98 5.43
C VAL A 48 -5.01 -15.98 5.31
N PRO A 49 -6.25 -16.41 5.06
CA PRO A 49 -7.40 -15.49 5.02
C PRO A 49 -7.57 -14.73 6.34
N LEU A 50 -7.68 -13.40 6.25
CA LEU A 50 -8.02 -12.51 7.36
C LEU A 50 -9.34 -11.79 7.02
N GLU A 51 -10.18 -11.58 8.01
CA GLU A 51 -11.50 -10.97 7.84
C GLU A 51 -11.50 -9.49 8.22
N GLY A 52 -12.63 -8.82 7.98
CA GLY A 52 -12.85 -7.43 8.39
C GLY A 52 -11.99 -6.42 7.63
N GLY A 53 -11.50 -5.41 8.36
CA GLY A 53 -10.82 -4.24 7.79
C GLY A 53 -9.54 -4.57 7.01
N PHE A 54 -8.94 -5.75 7.21
CA PHE A 54 -7.81 -6.23 6.41
C PHE A 54 -8.08 -6.20 4.90
N ASN A 55 -9.34 -6.47 4.50
CA ASN A 55 -9.71 -6.60 3.08
C ASN A 55 -10.01 -5.27 2.39
N TYR A 56 -9.84 -4.12 3.08
CA TYR A 56 -10.05 -2.83 2.45
C TYR A 56 -9.09 -2.59 1.28
N LYS A 57 -9.64 -1.99 0.23
CA LYS A 57 -8.90 -1.60 -0.97
C LYS A 57 -9.07 -0.10 -1.13
N TYR A 58 -7.97 0.63 -1.04
CA TYR A 58 -7.95 2.07 -1.26
C TYR A 58 -7.57 2.37 -2.70
N THR A 59 -8.16 3.42 -3.26
CA THR A 59 -7.78 3.97 -4.57
C THR A 59 -7.65 5.48 -4.42
N ALA A 60 -6.53 6.04 -4.86
CA ALA A 60 -6.24 7.46 -4.69
C ALA A 60 -5.34 7.98 -5.81
N CYS A 61 -5.41 9.30 -6.04
CA CYS A 61 -4.45 9.99 -6.88
C CYS A 61 -3.17 10.28 -6.08
N LEU A 62 -2.04 9.76 -6.55
CA LEU A 62 -0.71 9.96 -5.97
C LEU A 62 0.09 10.93 -6.83
N CYS A 63 0.58 12.01 -6.22
CA CYS A 63 1.43 13.01 -6.87
C CYS A 63 2.66 13.28 -6.00
N ASN A 64 3.75 13.79 -6.56
CA ASN A 64 4.98 14.07 -5.80
C ASN A 64 4.79 15.07 -4.65
N ASN A 65 3.85 16.01 -4.79
CA ASN A 65 3.51 17.02 -3.79
C ASN A 65 2.35 16.61 -2.88
N ASN A 66 1.79 15.41 -3.07
CA ASN A 66 0.62 14.92 -2.34
C ASN A 66 0.80 13.43 -2.02
N PRO A 67 1.73 13.09 -1.09
CA PRO A 67 1.89 11.72 -0.61
C PRO A 67 0.61 11.23 0.06
N LYS A 68 0.44 9.90 0.10
CA LYS A 68 -0.75 9.25 0.67
C LYS A 68 -0.36 8.29 1.77
N THR A 69 -1.14 8.27 2.84
CA THR A 69 -1.04 7.28 3.90
C THR A 69 -2.35 6.53 4.01
N PHE A 70 -2.27 5.21 4.05
CA PHE A 70 -3.41 4.31 4.12
C PHE A 70 -3.33 3.48 5.41
N TYR A 71 -4.48 3.12 5.96
CA TYR A 71 -4.58 2.46 7.26
C TYR A 71 -5.49 1.24 7.15
N TRP A 72 -5.12 0.14 7.80
CA TRP A 72 -5.94 -1.05 7.93
C TRP A 72 -5.97 -1.47 9.38
N ASP A 73 -7.18 -1.57 9.94
CA ASP A 73 -7.39 -2.09 11.28
C ASP A 73 -8.02 -3.49 11.18
N PHE A 74 -7.41 -4.49 11.81
CA PHE A 74 -7.85 -5.87 11.76
C PHE A 74 -7.37 -6.69 12.97
N TYR A 75 -7.87 -7.92 13.08
CA TYR A 75 -7.50 -8.87 14.13
C TYR A 75 -6.91 -10.13 13.52
N THR A 76 -5.99 -10.79 14.23
CA THR A 76 -5.48 -12.11 13.87
C THR A 76 -5.21 -12.95 15.12
N ASN A 77 -5.30 -14.27 14.97
CA ASN A 77 -5.00 -15.27 16.01
C ASN A 77 -3.85 -16.19 15.60
N ARG A 78 -3.19 -15.92 14.49
CA ARG A 78 -2.08 -16.71 13.96
C ARG A 78 -1.00 -15.78 13.41
N THR A 79 0.25 -16.22 13.48
CA THR A 79 1.35 -15.56 12.76
C THR A 79 1.06 -15.53 11.27
N VAL A 80 1.20 -14.35 10.65
CA VAL A 80 0.86 -14.12 9.24
C VAL A 80 1.96 -13.36 8.53
N GLN A 81 2.19 -13.70 7.26
CA GLN A 81 2.96 -12.86 6.34
C GLN A 81 1.98 -11.97 5.60
N ILE A 82 2.26 -10.67 5.57
CA ILE A 82 1.40 -9.66 4.97
C ILE A 82 2.20 -8.91 3.91
N ALA A 83 1.67 -8.89 2.68
CA ALA A 83 2.17 -8.08 1.59
C ALA A 83 1.30 -6.82 1.44
N ALA A 84 1.92 -5.64 1.57
CA ALA A 84 1.29 -4.38 1.20
C ALA A 84 1.55 -4.11 -0.28
N VAL A 85 0.49 -4.13 -1.09
CA VAL A 85 0.57 -4.01 -2.56
C VAL A 85 0.12 -2.62 -2.99
N VAL A 86 0.83 -2.04 -3.96
CA VAL A 86 0.48 -0.80 -4.65
C VAL A 86 0.51 -1.08 -6.15
N ASP A 87 -0.66 -1.00 -6.78
CA ASP A 87 -0.83 -1.09 -8.22
C ASP A 87 -1.08 0.30 -8.81
N VAL A 88 -0.41 0.62 -9.91
CA VAL A 88 -0.73 1.78 -10.75
C VAL A 88 -1.73 1.32 -11.80
N ILE A 89 -2.95 1.84 -11.73
CA ILE A 89 -4.10 1.35 -12.52
C ILE A 89 -4.65 2.43 -13.45
N ARG A 90 -5.46 2.00 -14.41
CA ARG A 90 -6.21 2.88 -15.30
C ARG A 90 -7.66 2.99 -14.81
N GLU A 91 -7.92 3.97 -13.95
CA GLU A 91 -9.26 4.28 -13.44
C GLU A 91 -9.51 5.79 -13.57
N LEU A 92 -10.66 6.16 -14.11
CA LEU A 92 -11.06 7.56 -14.34
C LEU A 92 -11.76 8.14 -13.10
N GLY A 93 -11.81 9.46 -12.99
CA GLY A 93 -12.48 10.18 -11.90
C GLY A 93 -11.70 10.21 -10.59
N ILE A 94 -10.45 9.74 -10.55
CA ILE A 94 -9.62 9.69 -9.34
C ILE A 94 -8.61 10.83 -9.28
N CYS A 95 -7.90 11.09 -10.38
CA CYS A 95 -6.98 12.23 -10.48
C CYS A 95 -7.67 13.43 -11.13
N PRO A 96 -7.25 14.68 -10.82
CA PRO A 96 -7.75 15.87 -11.50
C PRO A 96 -7.59 15.75 -13.02
N ASP A 97 -8.63 16.13 -13.75
CA ASP A 97 -8.70 16.14 -15.22
C ASP A 97 -8.38 14.78 -15.89
N ASP A 98 -8.46 13.67 -15.14
CA ASP A 98 -8.01 12.34 -15.58
C ASP A 98 -6.56 12.31 -16.10
N ALA A 99 -5.75 13.29 -15.69
CA ALA A 99 -4.37 13.47 -16.10
C ALA A 99 -3.43 12.61 -15.24
N ALA A 100 -3.53 11.29 -15.39
CA ALA A 100 -2.68 10.32 -14.71
C ALA A 100 -1.84 9.49 -15.69
N VAL A 101 -0.63 9.11 -15.26
CA VAL A 101 0.29 8.28 -16.06
C VAL A 101 0.43 6.87 -15.50
N ILE A 102 0.86 5.95 -16.36
CA ILE A 102 1.25 4.58 -15.98
C ILE A 102 2.70 4.35 -16.42
N PRO A 103 3.62 4.08 -15.49
CA PRO A 103 5.01 3.76 -15.83
C PRO A 103 5.12 2.46 -16.64
N ILE A 104 5.89 2.49 -17.72
CA ILE A 104 6.06 1.33 -18.63
C ILE A 104 6.84 0.20 -17.95
N LYS A 105 7.86 0.53 -17.14
CA LYS A 105 8.78 -0.46 -16.57
C LYS A 105 8.13 -1.38 -15.53
N SER A 106 7.24 -0.83 -14.70
CA SER A 106 6.51 -1.58 -13.69
C SER A 106 5.30 -0.77 -13.22
N ASN A 107 4.20 -1.47 -13.01
CA ASN A 107 2.97 -0.91 -12.45
C ASN A 107 2.57 -1.58 -11.13
N ARG A 108 3.34 -2.55 -10.60
CA ARG A 108 3.06 -3.22 -9.32
C ARG A 108 4.27 -3.17 -8.41
N PHE A 109 4.02 -2.79 -7.16
CA PHE A 109 5.04 -2.65 -6.13
C PHE A 109 4.52 -3.28 -4.85
N TYR A 110 5.35 -4.02 -4.13
CA TYR A 110 4.95 -4.60 -2.85
C TYR A 110 6.12 -4.64 -1.87
N THR A 111 5.79 -4.71 -0.59
CA THR A 111 6.70 -5.09 0.51
C THR A 111 6.01 -6.16 1.33
N ILE A 112 6.79 -7.03 1.98
CA ILE A 112 6.27 -8.15 2.77
C ILE A 112 6.84 -8.03 4.17
N GLU A 113 5.96 -8.04 5.16
CA GLU A 113 6.31 -8.08 6.57
C GLU A 113 5.69 -9.32 7.23
N THR A 114 6.23 -9.73 8.37
CA THR A 114 5.69 -10.83 9.18
C THR A 114 5.20 -10.28 10.50
N LEU A 115 3.95 -10.59 10.83
CA LEU A 115 3.30 -10.27 12.09
C LEU A 115 3.23 -11.56 12.92
N GLU A 116 3.97 -11.62 14.02
CA GLU A 116 4.01 -12.75 14.93
C GLU A 116 2.89 -12.65 15.97
N VAL A 117 2.19 -13.75 16.23
CA VAL A 117 1.22 -13.84 17.33
C VAL A 117 1.87 -14.57 18.49
N GLU A 118 1.91 -13.93 19.67
CA GLU A 118 2.49 -14.47 20.91
C GLU A 118 1.64 -15.58 21.55
#